data_AF-A0A7J3NNU5-F1
#
_entry.id   AF-A0A7J3NNU5-F1
#
_cell.length_a   1.000
_cell.length_b   1.000
_cell.length_c   1.000
_cell.angle_alpha   90.00
_cell.angle_beta   90.00
_cell.angle_gamma   90.00
#
_symmetry.space_group_name_H-M   'P 1'
#
loop_
_entity.id
_entity.type
_entity.pdbx_description
1 polymer ?
#
loop_
_entity_poly.entity_id
_entity_poly.type
_entity_poly.pdbx_seq_one_letter_code
_entity_poly.pdbx_strand_id
1 'polypeptide(L)'
;MSGGMRVFEFEHGLEGAFEEEPHVRKDVAERLVEYVERGFMIPESIVKLIELLDDRDGEVRGYAAYALAKYATRGITDSNVPRKLVKLLGDENGIVRGYAAYALAKYADRELTEPKAIKKLVELLDDESGLTRGYAAYALAKYADKGLTEPKALEKLVELLDDEKSLTRGYAIIAIAVYAIRKYIDRNALEKLVRLLDDNDKEVCGLAALALAKYAERGLTSPEVMVKIKDLLGDKNEWVRKCAFTALKKYVKKK
;
A
#
# COMPACT_ATOMS: atom_id res chain seq x y z
N MET A 1 27.24 10.61 -21.96
CA MET A 1 27.84 9.30 -22.31
C MET A 1 28.46 8.56 -21.11
N SER A 2 28.14 8.91 -19.86
CA SER A 2 28.73 8.30 -18.64
C SER A 2 27.81 7.31 -17.90
N GLY A 3 26.63 7.01 -18.45
CA GLY A 3 25.65 6.08 -17.85
C GLY A 3 25.90 4.61 -18.20
N GLY A 4 26.26 4.32 -19.46
CA GLY A 4 26.42 2.94 -19.94
C GLY A 4 27.58 2.17 -19.33
N MET A 5 28.66 2.86 -18.95
CA MET A 5 29.86 2.23 -18.39
C MET A 5 29.63 1.70 -16.96
N ARG A 6 28.78 2.37 -16.16
CA ARG A 6 28.45 1.93 -14.79
C ARG A 6 27.44 0.77 -14.75
N VAL A 7 26.51 0.71 -15.71
CA VAL A 7 25.56 -0.41 -15.80
C VAL A 7 26.28 -1.69 -16.20
N PHE A 8 27.24 -1.60 -17.13
CA PHE A 8 28.00 -2.75 -17.62
C PHE A 8 28.93 -3.37 -16.55
N GLU A 9 29.62 -2.55 -15.76
CA GLU A 9 30.43 -3.02 -14.61
C GLU A 9 29.56 -3.62 -13.51
N PHE A 10 28.36 -3.07 -13.29
CA PHE A 10 27.41 -3.61 -12.31
C PHE A 10 26.84 -4.95 -12.78
N GLU A 11 26.45 -5.12 -14.05
CA GLU A 11 25.97 -6.38 -14.61
C GLU A 11 26.98 -7.54 -14.46
N HIS A 12 28.27 -7.28 -14.70
CA HIS A 12 29.33 -8.29 -14.50
C HIS A 12 29.64 -8.55 -13.02
N GLY A 13 29.46 -7.55 -12.14
CA GLY A 13 29.61 -7.70 -10.70
C GLY A 13 28.41 -8.39 -10.02
N LEU A 14 27.24 -8.38 -10.65
CA LEU A 14 26.02 -8.96 -10.10
C LEU A 14 26.07 -10.49 -10.03
N GLU A 15 26.64 -11.17 -11.02
CA GLU A 15 26.60 -12.65 -11.08
C GLU A 15 27.24 -13.32 -9.85
N GLY A 16 28.36 -12.78 -9.34
CA GLY A 16 29.01 -13.30 -8.13
C GLY A 16 28.42 -12.75 -6.83
N ALA A 17 27.91 -11.52 -6.83
CA ALA A 17 27.46 -10.84 -5.61
C ALA A 17 26.23 -11.48 -4.93
N PHE A 18 25.48 -12.33 -5.64
CA PHE A 18 24.37 -13.10 -5.07
C PHE A 18 24.81 -14.38 -4.32
N GLU A 19 26.09 -14.75 -4.40
CA GLU A 19 26.67 -15.92 -3.70
C GLU A 19 27.53 -15.50 -2.48
N GLU A 20 27.74 -14.20 -2.30
CA GLU A 20 28.58 -13.59 -1.27
C GLU A 20 27.88 -13.48 0.09
N GLU A 21 28.57 -12.94 1.10
CA GLU A 21 28.05 -12.68 2.45
C GLU A 21 26.70 -11.91 2.46
N PRO A 22 25.83 -12.09 3.48
CA PRO A 22 24.48 -11.51 3.50
C PRO A 22 24.41 -10.00 3.26
N HIS A 23 25.38 -9.24 3.80
CA HIS A 23 25.46 -7.79 3.60
C HIS A 23 25.69 -7.42 2.12
N VAL A 24 26.46 -8.21 1.37
CA VAL A 24 26.68 -8.00 -0.07
C VAL A 24 25.40 -8.26 -0.85
N ARG A 25 24.69 -9.35 -0.54
CA ARG A 25 23.41 -9.69 -1.20
C ARG A 25 22.33 -8.64 -0.94
N LYS A 26 22.27 -8.12 0.29
CA LYS A 26 21.41 -6.99 0.65
C LYS A 26 21.78 -5.73 -0.13
N ASP A 27 23.06 -5.34 -0.13
CA ASP A 27 23.55 -4.15 -0.84
C ASP A 27 23.21 -4.21 -2.33
N VAL A 28 23.24 -5.39 -2.93
CA VAL A 28 22.81 -5.59 -4.31
C VAL A 28 21.33 -5.26 -4.48
N ALA A 29 20.45 -5.83 -3.65
CA ALA A 29 19.01 -5.54 -3.71
C ALA A 29 18.70 -4.06 -3.47
N GLU A 30 19.41 -3.41 -2.56
CA GLU A 30 19.30 -1.97 -2.28
C GLU A 30 19.78 -1.11 -3.45
N ARG A 31 20.93 -1.42 -4.06
CA ARG A 31 21.43 -0.69 -5.24
C ARG A 31 20.48 -0.80 -6.43
N LEU A 32 19.85 -1.95 -6.63
CA LEU A 32 18.82 -2.13 -7.67
C LEU A 32 17.62 -1.20 -7.44
N VAL A 33 17.22 -0.97 -6.18
CA VAL A 33 16.19 0.03 -5.84
C VAL A 33 16.66 1.43 -6.25
N GLU A 34 17.86 1.85 -5.86
CA GLU A 34 18.38 3.18 -6.19
C GLU A 34 18.44 3.40 -7.71
N TYR A 35 18.84 2.38 -8.47
CA TYR A 35 18.93 2.46 -9.93
C TYR A 35 17.55 2.69 -10.53
N VAL A 36 16.56 1.92 -10.11
CA VAL A 36 15.17 2.10 -10.53
C VAL A 36 14.65 3.49 -10.19
N GLU A 37 14.98 4.03 -9.01
CA GLU A 37 14.57 5.37 -8.62
C GLU A 37 15.22 6.46 -9.48
N ARG A 38 16.48 6.26 -9.87
CA ARG A 38 17.21 7.14 -10.80
C ARG A 38 16.83 6.92 -12.28
N GLY A 39 15.93 5.97 -12.57
CA GLY A 39 15.44 5.70 -13.91
C GLY A 39 16.30 4.75 -14.74
N PHE A 40 17.29 4.10 -14.12
CA PHE A 40 18.05 3.01 -14.73
C PHE A 40 17.35 1.67 -14.43
N MET A 41 17.11 0.89 -15.48
CA MET A 41 16.45 -0.41 -15.35
C MET A 41 17.44 -1.50 -15.75
N ILE A 42 17.50 -2.58 -14.94
CA ILE A 42 18.20 -3.82 -15.27
C ILE A 42 17.17 -4.94 -15.22
N PRO A 43 16.30 -5.08 -16.24
CA PRO A 43 15.18 -6.02 -16.22
C PRO A 43 15.57 -7.46 -15.86
N GLU A 44 16.74 -7.89 -16.31
CA GLU A 44 17.28 -9.24 -16.16
C GLU A 44 17.51 -9.61 -14.69
N SER A 45 17.78 -8.61 -13.83
CA SER A 45 17.96 -8.82 -12.39
C SER A 45 16.69 -9.28 -11.67
N ILE A 46 15.51 -9.23 -12.31
CA ILE A 46 14.27 -9.71 -11.68
C ILE A 46 14.37 -11.19 -11.28
N VAL A 47 15.06 -12.01 -12.06
CA VAL A 47 15.27 -13.44 -11.76
C VAL A 47 16.03 -13.60 -10.45
N LYS A 48 17.09 -12.81 -10.25
CA LYS A 48 17.90 -12.83 -9.03
C LYS A 48 17.15 -12.27 -7.83
N LEU A 49 16.37 -11.21 -8.00
CA LEU A 49 15.49 -10.71 -6.95
C LEU A 49 14.46 -11.77 -6.51
N ILE A 50 13.95 -12.58 -7.44
CA ILE A 50 13.03 -13.70 -7.15
C ILE A 50 13.71 -14.83 -6.37
N GLU A 51 14.99 -15.08 -6.63
CA GLU A 51 15.82 -16.03 -5.87
C GLU A 51 16.04 -15.52 -4.44
N LEU A 52 16.37 -14.24 -4.28
CA LEU A 52 16.61 -13.60 -2.97
C LEU A 52 15.36 -13.55 -2.06
N LEU A 53 14.15 -13.76 -2.59
CA LEU A 53 12.97 -13.93 -1.73
C LEU A 53 13.04 -15.18 -0.84
N ASP A 54 13.86 -16.16 -1.19
CA ASP A 54 14.08 -17.38 -0.40
C ASP A 54 15.42 -17.36 0.38
N ASP A 55 16.06 -16.19 0.51
CA ASP A 55 17.33 -16.02 1.22
C ASP A 55 17.21 -16.40 2.71
N ARG A 56 18.31 -16.85 3.32
CA ARG A 56 18.35 -17.17 4.76
C ARG A 56 18.27 -15.93 5.64
N ASP A 57 18.80 -14.80 5.15
CA ASP A 57 18.82 -13.53 5.86
C ASP A 57 17.53 -12.73 5.61
N GLY A 58 16.88 -12.30 6.71
CA GLY A 58 15.63 -11.56 6.64
C GLY A 58 15.75 -10.17 6.02
N GLU A 59 16.88 -9.47 6.19
CA GLU A 59 17.07 -8.19 5.52
C GLU A 59 17.19 -8.38 4.01
N VAL A 60 17.94 -9.39 3.56
CA VAL A 60 18.06 -9.71 2.13
C VAL A 60 16.69 -10.02 1.53
N ARG A 61 15.88 -10.87 2.17
CA ARG A 61 14.50 -11.15 1.73
C ARG A 61 13.65 -9.89 1.66
N GLY A 62 13.75 -9.02 2.67
CA GLY A 62 12.97 -7.79 2.78
C GLY A 62 13.30 -6.82 1.65
N TYR A 63 14.59 -6.55 1.43
CA TYR A 63 15.05 -5.67 0.36
C TYR A 63 14.77 -6.25 -1.03
N ALA A 64 14.82 -7.58 -1.21
CA ALA A 64 14.38 -8.22 -2.44
C ALA A 64 12.88 -7.99 -2.72
N ALA A 65 12.02 -8.13 -1.72
CA ALA A 65 10.60 -7.82 -1.85
C ALA A 65 10.36 -6.34 -2.19
N TYR A 66 11.10 -5.43 -1.54
CA TYR A 66 11.01 -3.99 -1.82
C TYR A 66 11.49 -3.64 -3.24
N ALA A 67 12.60 -4.21 -3.69
CA ALA A 67 13.09 -4.07 -5.06
C ALA A 67 12.07 -4.56 -6.09
N LEU A 68 11.47 -5.72 -5.87
CA LEU A 68 10.40 -6.24 -6.73
C LEU A 68 9.18 -5.31 -6.78
N ALA A 69 8.83 -4.65 -5.67
CA ALA A 69 7.78 -3.63 -5.66
C ALA A 69 8.14 -2.45 -6.58
N LYS A 70 9.38 -1.99 -6.53
CA LYS A 70 9.88 -0.88 -7.37
C LYS A 70 9.91 -1.26 -8.85
N TYR A 71 10.36 -2.48 -9.15
CA TYR A 71 10.33 -3.05 -10.51
C TYR A 71 8.90 -3.08 -11.06
N ALA A 72 7.95 -3.55 -10.24
CA ALA A 72 6.55 -3.57 -10.60
C ALA A 72 5.98 -2.17 -10.88
N THR A 73 6.44 -1.11 -10.19
CA THR A 73 6.00 0.26 -10.54
C THR A 73 6.45 0.68 -11.95
N ARG A 74 7.59 0.18 -12.43
CA ARG A 74 8.20 0.58 -13.70
C ARG A 74 7.82 -0.23 -14.92
N GLY A 75 7.40 -1.46 -14.77
CA GLY A 75 7.08 -2.29 -15.94
C GLY A 75 7.34 -3.75 -15.71
N ILE A 76 8.26 -4.02 -14.80
CA ILE A 76 9.03 -5.24 -14.79
C ILE A 76 8.42 -6.14 -13.72
N THR A 77 7.83 -7.23 -14.19
CA THR A 77 7.05 -8.13 -13.35
C THR A 77 7.25 -9.56 -13.81
N ASP A 78 7.16 -10.49 -12.86
CA ASP A 78 7.07 -11.93 -13.13
C ASP A 78 5.78 -12.47 -12.47
N SER A 79 5.04 -13.30 -13.19
CA SER A 79 3.72 -13.80 -12.74
C SER A 79 3.81 -14.75 -11.54
N ASN A 80 4.98 -15.30 -11.24
CA ASN A 80 5.20 -16.17 -10.09
C ASN A 80 5.47 -15.38 -8.79
N VAL A 81 5.81 -14.09 -8.89
CA VAL A 81 6.18 -13.25 -7.74
C VAL A 81 5.05 -13.15 -6.70
N PRO A 82 3.77 -12.89 -7.04
CA PRO A 82 2.70 -12.82 -6.06
C PRO A 82 2.62 -14.07 -5.16
N ARG A 83 2.78 -15.27 -5.73
CA ARG A 83 2.75 -16.53 -4.97
C ARG A 83 3.91 -16.63 -3.97
N LYS A 84 5.11 -16.16 -4.34
CA LYS A 84 6.27 -16.13 -3.44
C LYS A 84 6.08 -15.10 -2.33
N LEU A 85 5.63 -13.88 -2.66
CA LEU A 85 5.36 -12.82 -1.68
C LEU A 85 4.31 -13.23 -0.64
N VAL A 86 3.29 -14.02 -1.01
CA VAL A 86 2.31 -14.54 -0.04
C VAL A 86 2.93 -15.44 1.03
N LYS A 87 4.03 -16.13 0.73
CA LYS A 87 4.77 -16.88 1.76
C LYS A 87 5.36 -15.92 2.79
N LEU A 88 6.02 -14.86 2.31
CA LEU A 88 6.72 -13.84 3.11
C LEU A 88 5.81 -12.96 3.97
N LEU A 89 4.50 -12.93 3.71
CA LEU A 89 3.55 -12.30 4.63
C LEU A 89 3.54 -12.97 6.03
N GLY A 90 4.04 -14.19 6.17
CA GLY A 90 4.18 -14.87 7.48
C GLY A 90 5.64 -14.98 7.95
N ASP A 91 6.55 -14.15 7.44
CA ASP A 91 7.95 -14.16 7.83
C ASP A 91 8.15 -13.71 9.28
N GLU A 92 9.17 -14.24 9.95
CA GLU A 92 9.51 -13.84 11.32
C GLU A 92 9.95 -12.36 11.40
N ASN A 93 10.57 -11.84 10.34
CA ASN A 93 11.04 -10.48 10.27
C ASN A 93 9.92 -9.52 9.82
N GLY A 94 9.58 -8.55 10.66
CA GLY A 94 8.51 -7.57 10.37
C GLY A 94 8.76 -6.71 9.13
N ILE A 95 10.02 -6.42 8.78
CA ILE A 95 10.38 -5.70 7.55
C ILE A 95 10.00 -6.53 6.32
N VAL A 96 10.28 -7.84 6.36
CA VAL A 96 9.92 -8.77 5.28
C VAL A 96 8.41 -8.82 5.09
N ARG A 97 7.64 -8.96 6.18
CA ARG A 97 6.17 -8.97 6.13
C ARG A 97 5.63 -7.69 5.51
N GLY A 98 6.11 -6.54 5.96
CA GLY A 98 5.69 -5.22 5.47
C GLY A 98 6.02 -5.02 3.99
N TYR A 99 7.25 -5.29 3.57
CA TYR A 99 7.65 -5.14 2.17
C TYR A 99 7.00 -6.17 1.24
N ALA A 100 6.71 -7.38 1.72
CA ALA A 100 5.90 -8.33 0.97
C ALA A 100 4.48 -7.82 0.72
N ALA A 101 3.82 -7.23 1.73
CA ALA A 101 2.50 -6.61 1.57
C ALA A 101 2.55 -5.44 0.59
N TYR A 102 3.55 -4.55 0.71
CA TYR A 102 3.75 -3.44 -0.22
C TYR A 102 3.96 -3.92 -1.66
N ALA A 103 4.81 -4.94 -1.86
CA ALA A 103 5.07 -5.52 -3.16
C ALA A 103 3.81 -6.13 -3.77
N LEU A 104 3.00 -6.87 -3.00
CA LEU A 104 1.72 -7.40 -3.47
C LEU A 104 0.76 -6.29 -3.93
N ALA A 105 0.75 -5.14 -3.26
CA ALA A 105 -0.03 -3.98 -3.71
C ALA A 105 0.43 -3.47 -5.09
N LYS A 106 1.76 -3.39 -5.32
CA LYS A 106 2.33 -2.95 -6.61
C LYS A 106 2.13 -3.97 -7.73
N TYR A 107 2.15 -5.25 -7.41
CA TYR A 107 1.79 -6.30 -8.36
C TYR A 107 0.29 -6.27 -8.70
N ALA A 108 -0.57 -5.99 -7.72
CA ALA A 108 -2.00 -5.81 -7.97
C ALA A 108 -2.28 -4.61 -8.89
N ASP A 109 -1.53 -3.51 -8.78
CA ASP A 109 -1.60 -2.39 -9.75
C ASP A 109 -1.28 -2.82 -11.20
N ARG A 110 -0.60 -3.97 -11.38
CA ARG A 110 -0.26 -4.59 -12.67
C ARG A 110 -1.16 -5.75 -13.08
N GLU A 111 -2.34 -5.87 -12.48
CA GLU A 111 -3.28 -6.98 -12.71
C GLU A 111 -2.74 -8.35 -12.29
N LEU A 112 -1.67 -8.39 -11.50
CA LEU A 112 -1.08 -9.62 -10.96
C LEU A 112 -1.48 -9.77 -9.49
N THR A 113 -2.47 -10.61 -9.23
CA THR A 113 -2.99 -10.87 -7.88
C THR A 113 -2.88 -12.33 -7.52
N GLU A 114 -2.73 -12.63 -6.22
CA GLU A 114 -2.81 -13.97 -5.67
C GLU A 114 -3.91 -13.98 -4.59
N PRO A 115 -5.12 -14.47 -4.87
CA PRO A 115 -6.25 -14.41 -3.93
C PRO A 115 -5.95 -15.00 -2.54
N LYS A 116 -5.03 -15.97 -2.45
CA LYS A 116 -4.57 -16.53 -1.16
C LYS A 116 -3.88 -15.50 -0.26
N ALA A 117 -3.45 -14.35 -0.80
CA ALA A 117 -2.89 -13.24 -0.04
C ALA A 117 -3.89 -12.65 0.95
N ILE A 118 -5.18 -12.60 0.61
CA ILE A 118 -6.18 -11.79 1.34
C ILE A 118 -6.22 -12.19 2.81
N LYS A 119 -6.31 -13.48 3.13
CA LYS A 119 -6.37 -13.96 4.52
C LYS A 119 -5.16 -13.51 5.33
N LYS A 120 -3.95 -13.64 4.77
CA LYS A 120 -2.71 -13.22 5.44
C LYS A 120 -2.61 -11.70 5.55
N LEU A 121 -3.04 -10.95 4.55
CA LEU A 121 -3.08 -9.49 4.61
C LEU A 121 -4.05 -9.01 5.69
N VAL A 122 -5.18 -9.70 5.90
CA VAL A 122 -6.10 -9.42 7.01
C VAL A 122 -5.44 -9.68 8.37
N GLU A 123 -4.67 -10.78 8.51
CA GLU A 123 -3.89 -11.05 9.73
C GLU A 123 -2.85 -9.96 10.01
N LEU A 124 -2.19 -9.43 8.98
CA LEU A 124 -1.21 -8.34 9.12
C LEU A 124 -1.81 -6.97 9.47
N LEU A 125 -3.13 -6.81 9.47
CA LEU A 125 -3.75 -5.61 10.03
C LEU A 125 -3.57 -5.51 11.54
N ASP A 126 -3.25 -6.61 12.23
CA ASP A 126 -2.93 -6.64 13.66
C ASP A 126 -1.42 -6.69 13.94
N ASP A 127 -0.57 -6.53 12.92
CA ASP A 127 0.88 -6.66 13.08
C ASP A 127 1.43 -5.63 14.07
N GLU A 128 2.46 -6.00 14.84
CA GLU A 128 3.11 -5.09 15.80
C GLU A 128 3.69 -3.83 15.13
N SER A 129 4.18 -3.98 13.89
CA SER A 129 4.75 -2.88 13.11
C SER A 129 3.65 -2.07 12.43
N GLY A 130 3.56 -0.78 12.78
CA GLY A 130 2.65 0.15 12.12
C GLY A 130 2.88 0.25 10.61
N LEU A 131 4.13 0.13 10.15
CA LEU A 131 4.43 0.11 8.71
C LEU A 131 3.79 -1.11 8.03
N THR A 132 3.88 -2.29 8.67
CA THR A 132 3.31 -3.54 8.15
C THR A 132 1.78 -3.46 8.13
N ARG A 133 1.14 -2.96 9.21
CA ARG A 133 -0.31 -2.72 9.24
C ARG A 133 -0.76 -1.81 8.10
N GLY A 134 -0.04 -0.69 7.90
CA GLY A 134 -0.33 0.26 6.83
C GLY A 134 -0.20 -0.36 5.44
N TYR A 135 0.88 -1.10 5.17
CA TYR A 135 1.06 -1.77 3.88
C TYR A 135 0.07 -2.91 3.64
N ALA A 136 -0.35 -3.62 4.69
CA ALA A 136 -1.43 -4.60 4.60
C ALA A 136 -2.76 -3.94 4.21
N ALA A 137 -3.12 -2.82 4.85
CA ALA A 137 -4.31 -2.04 4.49
C ALA A 137 -4.23 -1.53 3.04
N TYR A 138 -3.07 -1.03 2.62
CA TYR A 138 -2.85 -0.59 1.25
C TYR A 138 -3.02 -1.74 0.23
N ALA A 139 -2.44 -2.90 0.50
CA ALA A 139 -2.58 -4.08 -0.35
C ALA A 139 -4.04 -4.53 -0.44
N LEU A 140 -4.77 -4.56 0.67
CA LEU A 140 -6.20 -4.89 0.68
C LEU A 140 -7.04 -3.90 -0.13
N ALA A 141 -6.70 -2.61 -0.12
CA ALA A 141 -7.33 -1.63 -1.01
C ALA A 141 -7.14 -1.99 -2.48
N LYS A 142 -5.89 -2.32 -2.88
CA LYS A 142 -5.56 -2.71 -4.26
C LYS A 142 -6.23 -4.01 -4.68
N TYR A 143 -6.30 -4.99 -3.79
CA TYR A 143 -7.01 -6.24 -4.04
C TYR A 143 -8.52 -6.00 -4.18
N ALA A 144 -9.11 -5.16 -3.33
CA ALA A 144 -10.51 -4.79 -3.43
C ALA A 144 -10.81 -4.02 -4.73
N ASP A 145 -9.89 -3.19 -5.22
CA ASP A 145 -9.97 -2.55 -6.54
C ASP A 145 -10.00 -3.58 -7.68
N LYS A 146 -9.45 -4.78 -7.49
CA LYS A 146 -9.57 -5.93 -8.42
C LYS A 146 -10.77 -6.83 -8.14
N GLY A 147 -11.55 -6.55 -7.12
CA GLY A 147 -12.75 -7.31 -6.73
C GLY A 147 -12.48 -8.48 -5.81
N LEU A 148 -11.28 -8.52 -5.26
CA LEU A 148 -10.89 -9.46 -4.23
C LEU A 148 -11.09 -8.82 -2.87
N THR A 149 -12.22 -9.13 -2.24
CA THR A 149 -12.65 -8.57 -0.95
C THR A 149 -12.90 -9.67 0.06
N GLU A 150 -12.54 -9.43 1.32
CA GLU A 150 -12.90 -10.28 2.46
C GLU A 150 -13.70 -9.43 3.46
N PRO A 151 -14.98 -9.75 3.74
CA PRO A 151 -15.80 -8.97 4.67
C PRO A 151 -15.15 -8.73 6.03
N LYS A 152 -14.45 -9.73 6.59
CA LYS A 152 -13.74 -9.59 7.87
C LYS A 152 -12.61 -8.57 7.85
N ALA A 153 -12.07 -8.26 6.66
CA ALA A 153 -11.08 -7.21 6.52
C ALA A 153 -11.65 -5.85 6.92
N LEU A 154 -12.94 -5.60 6.64
CA LEU A 154 -13.55 -4.29 6.89
C LEU A 154 -13.57 -3.94 8.38
N GLU A 155 -13.89 -4.91 9.25
CA GLU A 155 -13.89 -4.72 10.71
C GLU A 155 -12.51 -4.27 11.20
N LYS A 156 -11.45 -4.97 10.80
CA LYS A 156 -10.06 -4.62 11.15
C LYS A 156 -9.59 -3.30 10.56
N LEU A 157 -9.99 -3.01 9.31
CA LEU A 157 -9.68 -1.71 8.71
C LEU A 157 -10.34 -0.55 9.48
N VAL A 158 -11.55 -0.76 10.04
CA VAL A 158 -12.21 0.22 10.91
C VAL A 158 -11.50 0.38 12.25
N GLU A 159 -10.87 -0.66 12.78
CA GLU A 159 -9.99 -0.55 13.95
C GLU A 159 -8.76 0.32 13.64
N LEU A 160 -8.14 0.14 12.48
CA LEU A 160 -6.98 0.93 12.03
C LEU A 160 -7.26 2.43 11.79
N LEU A 161 -8.51 2.85 11.80
CA LEU A 161 -8.85 4.28 11.79
C LEU A 161 -8.40 5.00 13.08
N ASP A 162 -8.16 4.27 14.17
CA ASP A 162 -7.62 4.80 15.43
C ASP A 162 -6.11 4.51 15.60
N ASP A 163 -5.43 4.02 14.55
CA ASP A 163 -4.01 3.68 14.62
C ASP A 163 -3.14 4.90 14.95
N GLU A 164 -2.08 4.71 15.73
CA GLU A 164 -1.15 5.80 16.08
C GLU A 164 -0.43 6.41 14.87
N LYS A 165 -0.15 5.63 13.82
CA LYS A 165 0.54 6.08 12.62
C LYS A 165 -0.45 6.65 11.61
N SER A 166 -0.24 7.90 11.21
CA SER A 166 -1.10 8.54 10.20
C SER A 166 -1.09 7.83 8.84
N LEU A 167 0.05 7.24 8.45
CA LEU A 167 0.15 6.42 7.24
C LEU A 167 -0.82 5.24 7.28
N THR A 168 -0.91 4.55 8.42
CA THR A 168 -1.80 3.42 8.62
C THR A 168 -3.27 3.84 8.58
N ARG A 169 -3.61 4.92 9.30
CA ARG A 169 -4.96 5.52 9.23
C ARG A 169 -5.33 5.89 7.79
N GLY A 170 -4.42 6.55 7.06
CA GLY A 170 -4.62 6.94 5.67
C GLY A 170 -4.89 5.75 4.75
N TYR A 171 -4.10 4.69 4.84
CA TYR A 171 -4.33 3.48 4.03
C TYR A 171 -5.60 2.73 4.43
N ALA A 172 -5.95 2.71 5.71
CA ALA A 172 -7.22 2.17 6.17
C ALA A 172 -8.41 2.94 5.59
N ILE A 173 -8.36 4.28 5.59
CA ILE A 173 -9.41 5.12 4.96
C ILE A 173 -9.55 4.78 3.47
N ILE A 174 -8.43 4.69 2.74
CA ILE A 174 -8.44 4.35 1.31
C ILE A 174 -9.08 2.97 1.09
N ALA A 175 -8.67 1.96 1.86
CA ALA A 175 -9.23 0.62 1.77
C ALA A 175 -10.74 0.63 2.05
N ILE A 176 -11.18 1.29 3.12
CA ILE A 176 -12.60 1.41 3.48
C ILE A 176 -13.40 2.09 2.36
N ALA A 177 -12.86 3.13 1.73
CA ALA A 177 -13.51 3.80 0.59
C ALA A 177 -13.67 2.85 -0.62
N VAL A 178 -12.65 2.04 -0.91
CA VAL A 178 -12.72 1.02 -1.97
C VAL A 178 -13.73 -0.08 -1.64
N TYR A 179 -13.73 -0.57 -0.39
CA TYR A 179 -14.71 -1.55 0.09
C TYR A 179 -16.14 -1.00 -0.03
N ALA A 180 -16.36 0.27 0.33
CA ALA A 180 -17.63 0.95 0.15
C ALA A 180 -18.03 1.00 -1.33
N ILE A 181 -17.09 1.24 -2.25
CA ILE A 181 -17.33 1.17 -3.71
C ILE A 181 -17.75 -0.24 -4.14
N ARG A 182 -17.23 -1.29 -3.49
CA ARG A 182 -17.62 -2.69 -3.70
C ARG A 182 -18.88 -3.12 -2.95
N LYS A 183 -19.61 -2.19 -2.33
CA LYS A 183 -20.86 -2.42 -1.57
C LYS A 183 -20.64 -3.14 -0.22
N TYR A 184 -19.42 -3.16 0.29
CA TYR A 184 -19.13 -3.54 1.68
C TYR A 184 -19.09 -2.26 2.50
N ILE A 185 -20.05 -2.09 3.40
CA ILE A 185 -20.18 -0.86 4.18
C ILE A 185 -20.41 -1.19 5.65
N ASP A 186 -19.71 -0.47 6.52
CA ASP A 186 -19.84 -0.58 7.96
C ASP A 186 -20.25 0.79 8.54
N ARG A 187 -21.31 0.83 9.34
CA ARG A 187 -21.76 2.07 9.99
C ARG A 187 -20.77 2.59 11.03
N ASN A 188 -20.02 1.70 11.70
CA ASN A 188 -18.99 2.10 12.65
C ASN A 188 -17.85 2.85 11.93
N ALA A 189 -17.55 2.48 10.68
CA ALA A 189 -16.61 3.22 9.84
C ALA A 189 -17.06 4.67 9.63
N LEU A 190 -18.36 4.89 9.38
CA LEU A 190 -18.90 6.24 9.16
C LEU A 190 -18.62 7.14 10.37
N GLU A 191 -18.89 6.66 11.58
CA GLU A 191 -18.67 7.43 12.80
C GLU A 191 -17.20 7.79 13.01
N LYS A 192 -16.29 6.83 12.81
CA LYS A 192 -14.85 7.07 12.94
C LYS A 192 -14.32 7.99 11.84
N LEU A 193 -14.75 7.82 10.59
CA LEU A 193 -14.39 8.72 9.49
C LEU A 193 -14.83 10.17 9.76
N VAL A 194 -15.98 10.39 10.39
CA VAL A 194 -16.44 11.73 10.80
C VAL A 194 -15.55 12.34 11.88
N ARG A 195 -14.98 11.54 12.78
CA ARG A 195 -14.00 12.01 13.77
C ARG A 195 -12.67 12.38 13.12
N LEU A 196 -12.23 11.60 12.12
CA LEU A 196 -10.98 11.85 11.39
C LEU A 196 -10.99 13.10 10.50
N LEU A 197 -12.14 13.75 10.30
CA LEU A 197 -12.17 15.09 9.71
C LEU A 197 -11.40 16.11 10.57
N ASP A 198 -11.31 15.85 11.87
CA ASP A 198 -10.63 16.68 12.86
C ASP A 198 -9.21 16.15 13.21
N ASP A 199 -8.64 15.23 12.40
CA ASP A 199 -7.30 14.65 12.64
C ASP A 199 -6.18 15.72 12.59
N ASN A 200 -5.09 15.44 13.33
CA ASN A 200 -3.91 16.28 13.33
C ASN A 200 -3.14 16.21 12.00
N ASP A 201 -3.17 15.04 11.34
CA ASP A 201 -2.60 14.81 10.03
C ASP A 201 -3.58 15.24 8.94
N LYS A 202 -3.16 16.21 8.12
CA LYS A 202 -4.01 16.82 7.09
C LYS A 202 -4.25 15.93 5.90
N GLU A 203 -3.37 14.96 5.63
CA GLU A 203 -3.63 13.92 4.64
C GLU A 203 -4.80 13.05 5.10
N VAL A 204 -4.79 12.64 6.37
CA VAL A 204 -5.86 11.84 7.00
C VAL A 204 -7.20 12.59 6.95
N CYS A 205 -7.24 13.88 7.31
CA CYS A 205 -8.45 14.71 7.18
C CYS A 205 -9.02 14.71 5.76
N GLY A 206 -8.16 14.96 4.77
CA GLY A 206 -8.56 15.02 3.36
C GLY A 206 -9.10 13.69 2.86
N LEU A 207 -8.40 12.59 3.17
CA LEU A 207 -8.84 11.24 2.83
C LEU A 207 -10.17 10.88 3.50
N ALA A 208 -10.37 11.25 4.76
CA ALA A 208 -11.62 11.01 5.49
C ALA A 208 -12.81 11.70 4.80
N ALA A 209 -12.65 12.97 4.40
CA ALA A 209 -13.67 13.70 3.62
C ALA A 209 -14.01 12.99 2.29
N LEU A 210 -13.01 12.49 1.57
CA LEU A 210 -13.22 11.76 0.32
C LEU A 210 -13.93 10.41 0.56
N ALA A 211 -13.58 9.68 1.61
CA ALA A 211 -14.22 8.42 1.98
C ALA A 211 -15.69 8.63 2.39
N LEU A 212 -15.99 9.66 3.17
CA LEU A 212 -17.37 10.02 3.52
C LEU A 212 -18.22 10.33 2.28
N ALA A 213 -17.64 10.99 1.27
CA ALA A 213 -18.33 11.18 0.00
C ALA A 213 -18.65 9.84 -0.70
N LYS A 214 -17.79 8.82 -0.58
CA LYS A 214 -18.09 7.47 -1.07
C LYS A 214 -19.21 6.80 -0.30
N TYR A 215 -19.28 7.00 1.01
CA TYR A 215 -20.40 6.53 1.83
C TYR A 215 -21.72 7.21 1.45
N ALA A 216 -21.71 8.52 1.21
CA ALA A 216 -22.87 9.27 0.73
C ALA A 216 -23.35 8.84 -0.67
N GLU A 217 -22.42 8.53 -1.59
CA GLU A 217 -22.74 7.90 -2.88
C GLU A 217 -23.53 6.59 -2.69
N ARG A 218 -23.42 5.93 -1.52
CA ARG A 218 -24.17 4.72 -1.13
C ARG A 218 -25.35 4.96 -0.20
N GLY A 219 -25.70 6.22 0.05
CA GLY A 219 -26.87 6.59 0.87
C GLY A 219 -26.62 6.54 2.37
N LEU A 220 -25.37 6.36 2.79
CA LEU A 220 -24.96 6.39 4.20
C LEU A 220 -24.31 7.72 4.50
N THR A 221 -25.13 8.71 4.87
CA THR A 221 -24.68 10.02 5.30
C THR A 221 -25.78 10.73 6.09
N SER A 222 -25.42 11.78 6.82
CA SER A 222 -26.37 12.69 7.45
C SER A 222 -26.09 14.16 7.09
N PRO A 223 -27.03 15.09 7.31
CA PRO A 223 -26.81 16.53 7.13
C PRO A 223 -25.63 17.06 7.96
N GLU A 224 -25.41 16.52 9.15
CA GLU A 224 -24.31 16.91 10.05
C GLU A 224 -22.94 16.60 9.43
N VAL A 225 -22.82 15.45 8.76
CA VAL A 225 -21.59 15.10 8.01
C VAL A 225 -21.31 16.12 6.90
N MET A 226 -22.35 16.55 6.18
CA MET A 226 -22.21 17.54 5.12
C MET A 226 -21.77 18.91 5.66
N VAL A 227 -22.28 19.32 6.84
CA VAL A 227 -21.85 20.57 7.50
C VAL A 227 -20.37 20.48 7.88
N LYS A 228 -19.94 19.39 8.52
CA LYS A 228 -18.52 19.21 8.86
C LYS A 228 -17.60 19.26 7.64
N ILE A 229 -17.98 18.59 6.54
CA ILE A 229 -17.19 18.65 5.29
C ILE A 229 -17.21 20.07 4.69
N LYS A 230 -18.31 20.82 4.82
CA LYS A 230 -18.39 22.23 4.38
C LYS A 230 -17.45 23.13 5.17
N ASP A 231 -17.33 22.93 6.48
CA ASP A 231 -16.45 23.72 7.33
C ASP A 231 -14.97 23.55 6.91
N LEU A 232 -14.59 22.36 6.43
CA LEU A 232 -13.25 22.09 5.88
C LEU A 232 -12.90 22.90 4.62
N LEU A 233 -13.86 23.55 3.95
CA LEU A 233 -13.55 24.51 2.87
C LEU A 233 -12.77 25.72 3.38
N GLY A 234 -12.86 26.02 4.68
CA GLY A 234 -12.11 27.09 5.35
C GLY A 234 -10.78 26.63 5.96
N ASP A 235 -10.40 25.36 5.84
CA ASP A 235 -9.16 24.85 6.45
C ASP A 235 -7.92 25.56 5.87
N LYS A 236 -6.88 25.77 6.69
CA LYS A 236 -5.64 26.42 6.26
C LYS A 236 -4.85 25.57 5.25
N ASN A 237 -4.96 24.25 5.33
CA ASN A 237 -4.30 23.32 4.44
C ASN A 237 -5.06 23.20 3.10
N GLU A 238 -4.34 23.44 2.00
CA GLU A 238 -4.92 23.41 0.65
C GLU A 238 -5.44 22.03 0.24
N TRP A 239 -4.77 20.95 0.63
CA TRP A 239 -5.19 19.59 0.34
C TRP A 239 -6.55 19.28 0.98
N VAL A 240 -6.74 19.67 2.23
CA VAL A 240 -8.00 19.50 2.97
C VAL A 240 -9.12 20.26 2.27
N ARG A 241 -8.90 21.53 1.89
CA ARG A 241 -9.89 22.32 1.13
C ARG A 241 -10.27 21.66 -0.20
N LYS A 242 -9.28 21.17 -0.96
CA LYS A 242 -9.51 20.47 -2.25
C LYS A 242 -10.33 19.19 -2.07
N CYS A 243 -10.02 18.41 -1.04
CA CYS A 243 -10.76 17.19 -0.70
C CYS A 243 -12.20 17.50 -0.29
N ALA A 244 -12.40 18.50 0.58
CA ALA A 244 -13.71 18.96 1.00
C ALA A 244 -14.58 19.43 -0.18
N PHE A 245 -14.01 20.25 -1.06
CA PHE A 245 -14.69 20.69 -2.28
C PHE A 245 -15.08 19.51 -3.18
N THR A 246 -14.16 18.56 -3.36
CA THR A 246 -14.39 17.35 -4.17
C THR A 246 -15.47 16.47 -3.56
N ALA A 247 -15.46 16.30 -2.23
CA ALA A 247 -16.47 15.57 -1.50
C ALA A 247 -17.85 16.22 -1.70
N LEU A 248 -18.00 17.51 -1.43
CA LEU A 248 -19.28 18.23 -1.55
C LEU A 248 -19.87 18.18 -2.97
N LYS A 249 -19.03 18.26 -4.02
CA LYS A 249 -19.50 18.08 -5.40
C LYS A 249 -20.18 16.73 -5.63
N LYS A 250 -19.76 15.67 -4.93
CA LYS A 250 -20.39 14.34 -5.02
C LYS A 250 -21.70 14.26 -4.25
N TYR A 251 -21.81 14.99 -3.14
CA TYR A 251 -23.05 15.10 -2.36
C TYR A 251 -24.17 15.80 -3.14
N VAL A 252 -23.86 16.91 -3.82
CA VAL A 252 -24.86 17.73 -4.53
C VAL A 252 -25.47 17.01 -5.73
N LYS A 253 -24.72 16.12 -6.41
CA LYS A 253 -25.22 15.36 -7.56
C LYS A 253 -26.33 14.33 -7.24
N LYS A 254 -26.73 14.18 -5.98
CA LYS A 254 -27.71 13.20 -5.52
C LYS A 254 -29.06 13.81 -5.08
N LYS A 255 -29.19 15.14 -5.09
CA LYS A 255 -30.47 15.83 -4.96
C LYS A 255 -30.96 16.23 -6.35
#